data_AF-A0ABD5VTH8-F1
#
_entry.id   AF-A0ABD5VTH8-F1
#
_cell.length_a   1.000
_cell.length_b   1.000
_cell.length_c   1.000
_cell.angle_alpha   90.00
_cell.angle_beta   90.00
_cell.angle_gamma   90.00
#
_symmetry.space_group_name_H-M   'P 1'
#
loop_
_entity.id
_entity.type
_entity.pdbx_description
1 polymer ?
#
loop_
_entity_poly.entity_id
_entity_poly.type
_entity_poly.pdbx_seq_one_letter_code
_entity_poly.pdbx_strand_id
1 'polypeptide(L)'
;MTRGFPPTGRVALDIETISPNVGKNERPDFGNPDDFELLAVGLAYDGPRNPTVGSKRVLLRDDPSPAAELDLLQRTVSALRTYNPETLITYSGEEFDLPILLGRPIRAADNPAGDAALGELETALNGVEHDDLKYEAWETYGDYLTLEELAIKEGLRPAETRFEDFDHGMDLPSVRPSNSTKPTVQSKDIPGIGEVWLHARSPVHDNIGPCNVDATRDLIEHYTLGDIEHLFSLADARPFNSNDIN
;
A
#
# COMPACT_ATOMS: atom_id res chain seq x y z
N MET A 1 23.79 1.25 -25.18
CA MET A 1 22.90 0.08 -25.00
C MET A 1 23.47 -0.76 -23.84
N THR A 2 23.09 -0.43 -22.61
CA THR A 2 23.34 -1.30 -21.47
C THR A 2 22.43 -2.51 -21.63
N ARG A 3 23.01 -3.72 -21.75
CA ARG A 3 22.22 -4.95 -21.72
C ARG A 3 21.58 -5.04 -20.34
N GLY A 4 20.27 -4.82 -20.26
CA GLY A 4 19.50 -5.13 -19.07
C GLY A 4 19.62 -6.63 -18.80
N PHE A 5 19.86 -6.98 -17.54
CA PHE A 5 19.77 -8.37 -17.11
C PHE A 5 18.31 -8.85 -17.20
N PRO A 6 18.04 -10.13 -17.47
CA PRO A 6 16.67 -10.64 -17.54
C PRO A 6 15.89 -10.39 -16.23
N PRO A 7 14.56 -10.20 -16.26
CA PRO A 7 13.73 -10.19 -15.05
C PRO A 7 14.02 -11.39 -14.14
N THR A 8 14.02 -11.17 -12.83
CA THR A 8 14.28 -12.23 -11.84
C THR A 8 13.55 -11.95 -10.53
N GLY A 9 12.94 -12.99 -9.94
CA GLY A 9 12.34 -12.92 -8.62
C GLY A 9 10.97 -12.24 -8.60
N ARG A 10 10.42 -12.07 -7.40
CA ARG A 10 9.05 -11.63 -7.14
C ARG A 10 9.06 -10.39 -6.26
N VAL A 11 8.15 -9.45 -6.49
CA VAL A 11 7.89 -8.32 -5.58
C VAL A 11 6.50 -8.47 -4.99
N ALA A 12 6.37 -8.31 -3.68
CA ALA A 12 5.07 -8.11 -3.04
C ALA A 12 4.84 -6.60 -2.89
N LEU A 13 3.65 -6.11 -3.24
CA LEU A 13 3.32 -4.69 -3.25
C LEU A 13 1.93 -4.46 -2.64
N ASP A 14 1.84 -3.39 -1.87
CA ASP A 14 0.58 -2.82 -1.35
C ASP A 14 0.76 -1.28 -1.26
N ILE A 15 -0.33 -0.52 -1.43
CA ILE A 15 -0.34 0.94 -1.28
C ILE A 15 -1.27 1.39 -0.16
N GLU A 16 -0.89 2.49 0.48
CA GLU A 16 -1.77 3.24 1.36
C GLU A 16 -2.16 4.55 0.73
N THR A 17 -3.38 4.99 1.00
CA THR A 17 -3.93 6.23 0.45
C THR A 17 -4.57 7.11 1.53
N ILE A 18 -4.58 8.41 1.25
CA ILE A 18 -5.47 9.38 1.89
C ILE A 18 -6.61 9.73 0.94
N SER A 19 -7.70 10.31 1.48
CA SER A 19 -8.87 10.69 0.70
C SER A 19 -9.34 12.10 1.06
N PRO A 20 -8.52 13.14 0.78
CA PRO A 20 -8.74 14.49 1.29
C PRO A 20 -10.04 15.14 0.80
N ASN A 21 -10.61 14.63 -0.29
CA ASN A 21 -11.86 15.13 -0.87
C ASN A 21 -13.10 14.33 -0.46
N VAL A 22 -12.94 13.29 0.36
CA VAL A 22 -14.01 12.39 0.78
C VAL A 22 -14.16 12.47 2.30
N GLY A 23 -15.37 12.70 2.80
CA GLY A 23 -15.58 12.78 4.24
C GLY A 23 -15.26 11.47 4.94
N LYS A 24 -14.72 11.49 6.17
CA LYS A 24 -14.34 10.28 6.93
C LYS A 24 -15.46 9.24 7.16
N ASN A 25 -16.73 9.61 6.95
CA ASN A 25 -17.89 8.70 7.06
C ASN A 25 -18.47 8.32 5.69
N GLU A 26 -17.90 8.84 4.62
CA GLU A 26 -18.29 8.60 3.24
C GLU A 26 -17.40 7.49 2.67
N ARG A 27 -17.93 6.81 1.65
CA ARG A 27 -17.17 5.77 0.95
C ARG A 27 -16.61 6.40 -0.33
N PRO A 28 -15.28 6.39 -0.54
CA PRO A 28 -14.70 6.87 -1.78
C PRO A 28 -15.16 6.00 -2.96
N ASP A 29 -15.22 6.58 -4.15
CA ASP A 29 -15.41 5.85 -5.40
C ASP A 29 -14.08 5.21 -5.81
N PHE A 30 -13.95 3.91 -5.56
CA PHE A 30 -12.77 3.11 -5.91
C PHE A 30 -12.45 3.10 -7.42
N GLY A 31 -13.39 3.48 -8.28
CA GLY A 31 -13.16 3.68 -9.71
C GLY A 31 -12.64 5.08 -10.07
N ASN A 32 -12.56 6.00 -9.11
CA ASN A 32 -12.16 7.39 -9.32
C ASN A 32 -10.84 7.72 -8.60
N PRO A 33 -9.70 7.79 -9.32
CA PRO A 33 -8.43 8.17 -8.72
C PRO A 33 -8.36 9.60 -8.15
N ASP A 34 -9.36 10.45 -8.39
CA ASP A 34 -9.47 11.78 -7.77
C ASP A 34 -9.86 11.71 -6.28
N ASP A 35 -10.44 10.59 -5.84
CA ASP A 35 -10.85 10.35 -4.45
C ASP A 35 -9.68 9.91 -3.55
N PHE A 36 -8.52 9.65 -4.14
CA PHE A 36 -7.35 9.09 -3.45
C PHE A 36 -6.08 9.89 -3.76
N GLU A 37 -5.20 10.01 -2.78
CA GLU A 37 -3.79 10.37 -3.00
C GLU A 37 -2.89 9.37 -2.29
N LEU A 38 -1.68 9.13 -2.80
CA LEU A 38 -0.76 8.20 -2.17
C LEU A 38 -0.25 8.73 -0.82
N LEU A 39 -0.17 7.81 0.14
CA LEU A 39 0.45 7.98 1.45
C LEU A 39 1.73 7.15 1.55
N ALA A 40 1.66 5.87 1.20
CA ALA A 40 2.75 4.93 1.35
C ALA A 40 2.73 3.84 0.27
N VAL A 41 3.87 3.17 0.08
CA VAL A 41 3.99 1.96 -0.74
C VAL A 41 4.81 0.93 0.02
N GLY A 42 4.20 -0.20 0.35
CA GLY A 42 4.85 -1.40 0.88
C GLY A 42 5.51 -2.20 -0.24
N LEU A 43 6.77 -2.61 -0.04
CA LEU A 43 7.51 -3.41 -1.00
C LEU A 43 8.33 -4.49 -0.29
N ALA A 44 8.17 -5.74 -0.70
CA ALA A 44 9.08 -6.84 -0.37
C ALA A 44 9.62 -7.48 -1.65
N TYR A 45 10.86 -7.96 -1.63
CA TYR A 45 11.48 -8.61 -2.79
C TYR A 45 12.00 -9.99 -2.41
N ASP A 46 11.64 -10.99 -3.23
CA ASP A 46 12.10 -12.37 -3.14
C ASP A 46 12.82 -12.75 -4.44
N GLY A 47 14.15 -12.68 -4.44
CA GLY A 47 14.92 -13.00 -5.64
C GLY A 47 16.43 -13.12 -5.41
N PRO A 48 17.17 -13.61 -6.41
CA PRO A 48 18.61 -13.89 -6.30
C PRO A 48 19.46 -12.61 -6.24
N ARG A 49 18.88 -11.46 -6.62
CA ARG A 49 19.57 -10.18 -6.57
C ARG A 49 19.47 -9.62 -5.17
N ASN A 50 20.62 -9.59 -4.49
CA ASN A 50 20.84 -8.84 -3.25
C ASN A 50 20.17 -9.45 -2.00
N PRO A 51 20.78 -10.48 -1.37
CA PRO A 51 20.29 -11.07 -0.12
C PRO A 51 20.29 -10.10 1.07
N THR A 52 21.01 -8.99 1.00
CA THR A 52 20.93 -7.86 1.97
C THR A 52 19.74 -6.93 1.72
N VAL A 53 19.04 -7.08 0.60
CA VAL A 53 17.79 -6.40 0.23
C VAL A 53 16.59 -7.36 0.28
N GLY A 54 16.72 -8.47 1.02
CA GLY A 54 15.59 -9.25 1.53
C GLY A 54 14.82 -8.52 2.64
N SER A 55 14.61 -7.21 2.49
CA SER A 55 14.09 -6.33 3.52
C SER A 55 12.82 -5.68 3.01
N LYS A 56 11.67 -6.22 3.45
CA LYS A 56 10.40 -5.51 3.42
C LYS A 56 10.66 -4.03 3.77
N ARG A 57 10.14 -3.10 3.00
CA ARG A 57 10.29 -1.67 3.25
C ARG A 57 9.00 -0.94 2.93
N VAL A 58 8.82 0.20 3.57
CA VAL A 58 7.75 1.14 3.29
C VAL A 58 8.37 2.42 2.74
N LEU A 59 7.90 2.85 1.58
CA LEU A 59 8.20 4.17 1.04
C LEU A 59 7.07 5.10 1.47
N LEU A 60 7.38 6.14 2.25
CA LEU A 60 6.38 7.10 2.72
C LEU A 60 6.43 8.40 1.92
N ARG A 61 5.28 9.04 1.76
CA ARG A 61 5.16 10.44 1.32
C ARG A 61 5.61 11.37 2.43
N ASP A 62 6.26 12.48 2.07
CA ASP A 62 6.90 13.36 3.05
C ASP A 62 6.00 14.46 3.61
N ASP A 63 5.12 15.02 2.78
CA ASP A 63 4.21 16.10 3.13
C ASP A 63 2.98 16.07 2.19
N PRO A 64 1.92 16.86 2.42
CA PRO A 64 0.69 16.77 1.64
C PRO A 64 0.80 17.47 0.27
N SER A 65 1.99 17.93 -0.15
CA SER A 65 2.14 18.57 -1.45
C SER A 65 2.08 17.56 -2.60
N PRO A 66 1.62 17.97 -3.79
CA PRO A 66 1.70 17.13 -4.99
C PRO A 66 3.14 16.73 -5.36
N ALA A 67 4.12 17.59 -5.07
CA ALA A 67 5.53 17.30 -5.32
C ALA A 67 6.06 16.12 -4.47
N ALA A 68 5.64 16.02 -3.21
CA ALA A 68 5.99 14.90 -2.35
C ALA A 68 5.33 13.58 -2.79
N GLU A 69 4.12 13.65 -3.36
CA GLU A 69 3.47 12.49 -3.97
C GLU A 69 4.21 12.03 -5.23
N LEU A 70 4.60 12.97 -6.11
CA LEU A 70 5.40 12.66 -7.29
C LEU A 70 6.74 12.01 -6.92
N ASP A 71 7.42 12.52 -5.89
CA ASP A 71 8.67 11.93 -5.39
C ASP A 71 8.47 10.49 -4.90
N LEU A 72 7.37 10.21 -4.18
CA LEU A 72 7.02 8.83 -3.77
C LEU A 72 6.84 7.92 -4.98
N LEU A 73 6.09 8.36 -6.01
CA LEU A 73 5.90 7.60 -7.26
C LEU A 73 7.24 7.28 -7.94
N GLN A 74 8.15 8.27 -8.01
CA GLN A 74 9.48 8.10 -8.60
C GLN A 74 10.37 7.13 -7.80
N ARG A 75 10.31 7.18 -6.46
CA ARG A 75 10.99 6.21 -5.59
C ARG A 75 10.43 4.79 -5.77
N THR A 76 9.13 4.64 -5.98
CA THR A 76 8.49 3.36 -6.31
C THR A 76 8.97 2.81 -7.65
N VAL A 77 9.03 3.64 -8.70
CA VAL A 77 9.63 3.24 -10.00
C VAL A 77 11.08 2.80 -9.83
N SER A 78 11.87 3.59 -9.10
CA SER A 78 13.29 3.28 -8.85
C SER A 78 13.44 1.94 -8.14
N ALA A 79 12.57 1.66 -7.16
CA ALA A 79 12.51 0.38 -6.46
C ALA A 79 12.20 -0.78 -7.42
N LEU A 80 11.12 -0.69 -8.19
CA LEU A 80 10.70 -1.73 -9.13
C LEU A 80 11.76 -2.00 -10.20
N ARG A 81 12.41 -0.96 -10.74
CA ARG A 81 13.53 -1.11 -11.70
C ARG A 81 14.76 -1.76 -11.08
N THR A 82 15.04 -1.46 -9.81
CA THR A 82 16.18 -2.05 -9.09
C THR A 82 15.96 -3.54 -8.86
N TYR A 83 14.75 -3.92 -8.46
CA TYR A 83 14.36 -5.31 -8.27
C TYR A 83 14.27 -6.06 -9.60
N ASN A 84 13.75 -5.39 -10.64
CA ASN A 84 13.50 -5.93 -11.96
C ASN A 84 12.77 -7.29 -11.88
N PRO A 85 11.60 -7.34 -11.21
CA PRO A 85 10.90 -8.58 -10.93
C PRO A 85 10.35 -9.22 -12.19
N GLU A 86 10.23 -10.54 -12.13
CA GLU A 86 9.44 -11.31 -13.09
C GLU A 86 7.96 -11.27 -12.71
N THR A 87 7.65 -11.27 -11.41
CA THR A 87 6.27 -11.30 -10.89
C THR A 87 6.03 -10.18 -9.86
N LEU A 88 4.88 -9.55 -9.91
CA LEU A 88 4.35 -8.61 -8.92
C LEU A 88 3.13 -9.25 -8.24
N ILE A 89 3.26 -9.55 -6.95
CA ILE A 89 2.23 -10.18 -6.13
C ILE A 89 1.49 -9.11 -5.33
N THR A 90 0.17 -9.14 -5.39
CA THR A 90 -0.71 -8.22 -4.66
C THR A 90 -1.92 -8.95 -4.10
N TYR A 91 -2.70 -8.28 -3.25
CA TYR A 91 -4.04 -8.73 -2.88
C TYR A 91 -5.05 -7.62 -3.19
N SER A 92 -5.87 -7.81 -4.22
CA SER A 92 -6.75 -6.79 -4.79
C SER A 92 -6.03 -5.64 -5.53
N GLY A 93 -4.75 -5.83 -5.87
CA GLY A 93 -3.95 -4.79 -6.51
C GLY A 93 -4.35 -4.47 -7.94
N GLU A 94 -4.90 -5.43 -8.69
CA GLU A 94 -5.37 -5.16 -10.05
C GLU A 94 -6.60 -4.24 -10.09
N GLU A 95 -7.41 -4.27 -9.03
CA GLU A 95 -8.60 -3.42 -8.92
C GLU A 95 -8.36 -2.08 -8.23
N PHE A 96 -7.31 -1.98 -7.40
CA PHE A 96 -7.07 -0.77 -6.62
C PHE A 96 -5.65 -0.21 -6.79
N ASP A 97 -4.64 -0.92 -6.31
CA ASP A 97 -3.27 -0.43 -6.23
C ASP A 97 -2.71 0.05 -7.58
N LEU A 98 -2.81 -0.80 -8.62
CA LEU A 98 -2.26 -0.51 -9.94
C LEU A 98 -3.00 0.64 -10.64
N PRO A 99 -4.36 0.68 -10.67
CA PRO A 99 -5.09 1.85 -11.13
C PRO A 99 -4.69 3.16 -10.45
N ILE A 100 -4.49 3.15 -9.12
CA ILE A 100 -4.08 4.36 -8.39
C ILE A 100 -2.64 4.74 -8.74
N LEU A 101 -1.70 3.80 -8.74
CA LEU A 101 -0.31 4.05 -9.13
C LEU A 101 -0.20 4.65 -10.54
N LEU A 102 -1.01 4.17 -11.51
CA LEU A 102 -1.04 4.70 -12.87
C LEU A 102 -1.83 6.02 -13.00
N GLY A 103 -2.84 6.23 -12.15
CA GLY A 103 -3.70 7.42 -12.21
C GLY A 103 -3.11 8.67 -11.56
N ARG A 104 -2.30 8.51 -10.50
CA ARG A 104 -1.78 9.63 -9.69
C ARG A 104 -0.67 10.48 -10.33
N PRO A 105 0.25 9.98 -11.19
CA PRO A 105 1.32 10.81 -11.75
C PRO A 105 0.85 12.10 -12.43
N ILE A 106 -0.21 12.03 -13.23
CA ILE A 106 -0.79 13.19 -13.95
C ILE A 106 -1.60 14.13 -13.04
N ARG A 107 -1.86 13.73 -11.80
CA ARG A 107 -2.57 14.51 -10.77
C ARG A 107 -1.61 15.15 -9.78
N ALA A 108 -0.52 14.43 -9.48
CA ALA A 108 0.54 14.87 -8.59
C ALA A 108 1.45 15.93 -9.23
N ALA A 109 1.46 16.06 -10.55
CA ALA A 109 2.27 17.07 -11.23
C ALA A 109 1.74 17.48 -12.60
N ASP A 110 1.99 18.75 -12.95
CA ASP A 110 1.74 19.28 -14.28
C ASP A 110 2.68 18.68 -15.34
N ASN A 111 2.21 18.61 -16.59
CA ASN A 111 2.98 18.11 -17.73
C ASN A 111 4.15 19.08 -18.00
N PRO A 112 5.41 18.63 -18.07
CA PRO A 112 5.89 17.32 -18.51
C PRO A 112 6.30 16.32 -17.41
N ALA A 113 6.23 16.70 -16.14
CA ALA A 113 6.73 15.85 -15.05
C ALA A 113 5.79 14.66 -14.77
N GLY A 114 4.48 14.91 -14.74
CA GLY A 114 3.46 13.87 -14.58
C GLY A 114 3.49 12.83 -15.71
N ASP A 115 3.50 13.29 -16.97
CA ASP A 115 3.61 12.43 -18.15
C ASP A 115 4.86 11.53 -18.12
N ALA A 116 6.01 12.08 -17.70
CA ALA A 116 7.24 11.32 -17.59
C ALA A 116 7.10 10.22 -16.53
N ALA A 117 6.64 10.55 -15.33
CA ALA A 117 6.45 9.59 -14.25
C ALA A 117 5.44 8.49 -14.60
N LEU A 118 4.35 8.83 -15.30
CA LEU A 118 3.40 7.84 -15.85
C LEU A 118 4.10 6.87 -16.80
N GLY A 119 4.81 7.38 -17.81
CA GLY A 119 5.50 6.51 -18.77
C GLY A 119 6.56 5.63 -18.12
N GLU A 120 7.20 6.11 -17.04
CA GLU A 120 8.14 5.32 -16.26
C GLU A 120 7.47 4.19 -15.49
N LEU A 121 6.30 4.43 -14.89
CA LEU A 121 5.49 3.42 -14.19
C LEU A 121 4.93 2.38 -15.16
N GLU A 122 4.34 2.82 -16.28
CA GLU A 122 3.88 1.92 -17.34
C GLU A 122 5.02 1.01 -17.80
N THR A 123 6.22 1.57 -18.01
CA THR A 123 7.40 0.78 -18.39
C THR A 123 7.80 -0.21 -17.31
N ALA A 124 7.75 0.18 -16.03
CA ALA A 124 8.12 -0.68 -14.92
C ALA A 124 7.12 -1.83 -14.70
N LEU A 125 5.84 -1.65 -15.05
CA LEU A 125 4.77 -2.61 -14.81
C LEU A 125 4.42 -3.48 -16.03
N ASN A 126 4.59 -2.99 -17.26
CA ASN A 126 4.20 -3.71 -18.50
C ASN A 126 5.01 -4.99 -18.77
N GLY A 127 6.19 -5.13 -18.18
CA GLY A 127 7.08 -6.29 -18.38
C GLY A 127 7.02 -7.33 -17.27
N VAL A 128 6.12 -7.18 -16.31
CA VAL A 128 6.02 -7.98 -15.09
C VAL A 128 4.72 -8.78 -15.14
N GLU A 129 4.75 -10.04 -14.73
CA GLU A 129 3.55 -10.85 -14.49
C GLU A 129 2.83 -10.32 -13.25
N HIS A 130 1.54 -9.98 -13.37
CA HIS A 130 0.73 -9.55 -12.24
C HIS A 130 0.00 -10.76 -11.67
N ASP A 131 0.19 -10.98 -10.37
CA ASP A 131 -0.32 -12.12 -9.63
C ASP A 131 -1.16 -11.61 -8.46
N ASP A 132 -2.43 -11.32 -8.73
CA ASP A 132 -3.40 -10.88 -7.73
C ASP A 132 -4.05 -12.09 -7.04
N LEU A 133 -3.68 -12.30 -5.77
CA LEU A 133 -4.12 -13.45 -4.98
C LEU A 133 -5.63 -13.41 -4.65
N LYS A 134 -6.28 -12.25 -4.76
CA LYS A 134 -7.70 -12.10 -4.43
C LYS A 134 -8.59 -13.03 -5.25
N TYR A 135 -8.34 -13.14 -6.56
CA TYR A 135 -9.25 -13.85 -7.46
C TYR A 135 -9.38 -15.34 -7.11
N GLU A 136 -8.25 -16.02 -6.91
CA GLU A 136 -8.24 -17.43 -6.52
C GLU A 136 -8.76 -17.62 -5.08
N ALA A 137 -8.44 -16.70 -4.18
CA ALA A 137 -8.94 -16.74 -2.80
C ALA A 137 -10.47 -16.65 -2.73
N TRP A 138 -11.06 -15.74 -3.51
CA TRP A 138 -12.51 -15.56 -3.59
C TRP A 138 -13.20 -16.74 -4.27
N GLU A 139 -12.59 -17.29 -5.34
CA GLU A 139 -13.09 -18.51 -5.97
C GLU A 139 -13.11 -19.70 -4.98
N THR A 140 -12.10 -19.79 -4.12
CA THR A 140 -11.94 -20.93 -3.19
C THR A 140 -12.79 -20.81 -1.93
N TYR A 141 -12.81 -19.63 -1.29
CA TYR A 141 -13.36 -19.45 0.05
C TYR A 141 -14.62 -18.56 0.10
N GLY A 142 -15.02 -18.01 -1.04
CA GLY A 142 -16.16 -17.11 -1.18
C GLY A 142 -15.75 -15.64 -1.32
N ASP A 143 -16.64 -14.87 -1.95
CA ASP A 143 -16.45 -13.45 -2.23
C ASP A 143 -16.23 -12.63 -0.94
N TYR A 144 -15.51 -11.51 -1.07
CA TYR A 144 -15.23 -10.54 0.00
C TYR A 144 -14.32 -11.04 1.13
N LEU A 145 -13.56 -12.11 0.91
CA LEU A 145 -12.48 -12.50 1.84
C LEU A 145 -11.42 -11.39 1.92
N THR A 146 -11.04 -11.00 3.12
CA THR A 146 -9.92 -10.07 3.36
C THR A 146 -8.57 -10.79 3.30
N LEU A 147 -7.48 -10.04 3.14
CA LEU A 147 -6.11 -10.59 3.15
C LEU A 147 -5.82 -11.30 4.48
N GLU A 148 -6.24 -10.72 5.60
CA GLU A 148 -6.02 -11.27 6.93
C GLU A 148 -6.83 -12.55 7.15
N GLU A 149 -8.08 -12.59 6.67
CA GLU A 149 -8.89 -13.82 6.72
C GLU A 149 -8.29 -14.92 5.84
N LEU A 150 -7.74 -14.58 4.67
CA LEU A 150 -7.00 -15.54 3.84
C LEU A 150 -5.76 -16.07 4.58
N ALA A 151 -4.95 -15.17 5.15
CA ALA A 151 -3.78 -15.56 5.92
C ALA A 151 -4.14 -16.53 7.06
N ILE A 152 -5.22 -16.25 7.80
CA ILE A 152 -5.71 -17.13 8.88
C ILE A 152 -6.14 -18.49 8.34
N LYS A 153 -6.86 -18.54 7.20
CA LYS A 153 -7.30 -19.79 6.56
C LYS A 153 -6.12 -20.66 6.12
N GLU A 154 -5.05 -20.04 5.64
CA GLU A 154 -3.80 -20.71 5.27
C GLU A 154 -2.87 -20.99 6.47
N GLY A 155 -3.38 -20.85 7.70
CA GLY A 155 -2.63 -21.16 8.93
C GLY A 155 -1.51 -20.17 9.26
N LEU A 156 -1.50 -19.02 8.60
CA LEU A 156 -0.60 -17.90 8.89
C LEU A 156 -1.20 -17.02 10.01
N ARG A 157 -0.36 -16.16 10.58
CA ARG A 157 -0.76 -15.21 11.61
C ARG A 157 -0.50 -13.80 11.10
N PRO A 158 -1.52 -13.09 10.57
CA PRO A 158 -1.34 -11.71 10.15
C PRO A 158 -0.94 -10.84 11.34
N ALA A 159 -0.07 -9.86 11.09
CA ALA A 159 0.30 -8.88 12.11
C ALA A 159 -0.91 -8.00 12.46
N GLU A 160 -1.21 -7.86 13.74
CA GLU A 160 -2.21 -6.89 14.20
C GLU A 160 -1.51 -5.57 14.54
N THR A 161 -1.87 -4.49 13.86
CA THR A 161 -1.44 -3.13 14.27
C THR A 161 -2.43 -2.59 15.27
N ARG A 162 -2.11 -2.64 16.57
CA ARG A 162 -2.99 -2.13 17.64
C ARG A 162 -2.68 -0.66 17.89
N PHE A 163 -3.72 0.17 18.04
CA PHE A 163 -3.52 1.60 18.33
C PHE A 163 -2.73 1.83 19.63
N GLU A 164 -2.96 1.00 20.65
CA GLU A 164 -2.33 1.14 21.96
C GLU A 164 -0.82 0.84 21.97
N ASP A 165 -0.29 0.21 20.92
CA ASP A 165 1.13 -0.10 20.81
C ASP A 165 1.96 1.13 20.38
N PHE A 166 1.30 2.21 19.96
CA PHE A 166 1.93 3.43 19.44
C PHE A 166 1.42 4.66 20.18
N ASP A 167 2.32 5.50 20.71
CA ASP A 167 1.97 6.78 21.34
C ASP A 167 1.68 7.87 20.28
N HIS A 168 0.68 7.62 19.42
CA HIS A 168 0.39 8.40 18.22
C HIS A 168 -0.16 9.80 18.50
N GLY A 169 -0.64 10.09 19.72
CA GLY A 169 -1.15 11.40 20.12
C GLY A 169 -2.46 11.87 19.46
N MET A 170 -2.96 11.16 18.43
CA MET A 170 -4.23 11.45 17.74
C MET A 170 -5.47 11.26 18.61
N ASP A 171 -6.47 12.13 18.41
CA ASP A 171 -7.85 11.92 18.85
C ASP A 171 -8.55 10.96 17.88
N LEU A 172 -8.43 9.65 18.13
CA LEU A 172 -8.93 8.59 17.23
C LEU A 172 -10.40 8.76 16.80
N PRO A 173 -11.36 9.11 17.69
CA PRO A 173 -12.73 9.44 17.29
C PRO A 173 -12.85 10.58 16.25
N SER A 174 -11.93 11.54 16.26
CA SER A 174 -11.95 12.67 15.31
C SER A 174 -11.43 12.28 13.92
N VAL A 175 -10.48 11.35 13.84
CA VAL A 175 -9.80 10.99 12.57
C VAL A 175 -10.39 9.73 11.92
N ARG A 176 -11.04 8.85 12.68
CA ARG A 176 -11.60 7.59 12.16
C ARG A 176 -13.07 7.71 11.75
N PRO A 177 -13.54 6.84 10.83
CA PRO A 177 -14.96 6.65 10.57
C PRO A 177 -15.73 6.34 11.87
N SER A 178 -16.95 6.86 12.00
CA SER A 178 -17.78 6.68 13.20
C SER A 178 -18.17 5.22 13.48
N ASN A 179 -18.11 4.35 12.46
CA ASN A 179 -18.34 2.92 12.59
C ASN A 179 -17.06 2.11 12.86
N SER A 180 -15.92 2.76 13.11
CA SER A 180 -14.67 2.11 13.51
C SER A 180 -14.69 1.80 15.00
N THR A 181 -14.81 0.51 15.33
CA THR A 181 -14.94 0.03 16.72
C THR A 181 -13.80 -0.89 17.16
N LYS A 182 -12.98 -1.36 16.22
CA LYS A 182 -11.88 -2.28 16.52
C LYS A 182 -10.71 -1.54 17.19
N PRO A 183 -9.99 -2.21 18.12
CA PRO A 183 -8.78 -1.67 18.75
C PRO A 183 -7.54 -1.75 17.84
N THR A 184 -7.67 -2.42 16.70
CA THR A 184 -6.65 -2.50 15.65
C THR A 184 -6.95 -1.50 14.54
N VAL A 185 -5.89 -1.05 13.89
CA VAL A 185 -5.96 -0.29 12.63
C VAL A 185 -6.61 -1.16 11.57
N GLN A 186 -7.46 -0.57 10.75
CA GLN A 186 -8.09 -1.18 9.59
C GLN A 186 -7.86 -0.26 8.39
N SER A 187 -7.96 -0.78 7.17
CA SER A 187 -7.81 0.01 5.93
C SER A 187 -8.61 1.32 5.93
N LYS A 188 -9.86 1.29 6.41
CA LYS A 188 -10.72 2.48 6.53
C LYS A 188 -10.26 3.54 7.55
N ASP A 189 -9.36 3.19 8.46
CA ASP A 189 -8.79 4.12 9.44
C ASP A 189 -7.58 4.88 8.84
N ILE A 190 -6.89 4.31 7.85
CA ILE A 190 -5.66 4.85 7.26
C ILE A 190 -5.84 6.23 6.64
N PRO A 191 -6.90 6.55 5.87
CA PRO A 191 -7.01 7.86 5.24
C PRO A 191 -6.95 9.02 6.24
N GLY A 192 -7.73 8.94 7.33
CA GLY A 192 -7.72 9.99 8.36
C GLY A 192 -6.41 10.05 9.16
N ILE A 193 -5.79 8.89 9.44
CA ILE A 193 -4.49 8.83 10.11
C ILE A 193 -3.40 9.47 9.24
N GLY A 194 -3.38 9.11 7.96
CA GLY A 194 -2.42 9.59 6.97
C GLY A 194 -2.54 11.10 6.74
N GLU A 195 -3.76 11.63 6.66
CA GLU A 195 -3.98 13.08 6.54
C GLU A 195 -3.40 13.80 7.76
N VAL A 196 -3.80 13.41 8.98
CA VAL A 196 -3.28 14.00 10.23
C VAL A 196 -1.75 13.97 10.28
N TRP A 197 -1.16 12.84 9.89
CA TRP A 197 0.29 12.69 9.86
C TRP A 197 0.98 13.59 8.82
N LEU A 198 0.45 13.67 7.60
CA LEU A 198 1.03 14.49 6.52
C LEU A 198 0.97 15.98 6.86
N HIS A 199 -0.16 16.53 7.32
CA HIS A 199 -0.17 17.96 7.66
C HIS A 199 0.56 18.29 8.96
N ALA A 200 0.71 17.35 9.90
CA ALA A 200 1.60 17.57 11.05
C ALA A 200 3.06 17.78 10.64
N ARG A 201 3.46 17.26 9.47
CA ARG A 201 4.78 17.44 8.85
C ARG A 201 4.84 18.59 7.86
N SER A 202 3.68 19.15 7.48
CA SER A 202 3.61 20.25 6.53
C SER A 202 4.20 21.53 7.14
N PRO A 203 4.97 22.32 6.36
CA PRO A 203 5.40 23.66 6.78
C PRO A 203 4.21 24.62 6.94
N VAL A 204 3.08 24.31 6.29
CA VAL A 204 1.80 24.97 6.52
C VAL A 204 1.06 24.14 7.56
N HIS A 205 1.12 24.56 8.82
CA HIS A 205 0.48 23.89 9.94
C HIS A 205 -1.05 24.04 9.87
N ASP A 206 -1.68 23.28 8.99
CA ASP A 206 -3.14 23.13 9.00
C ASP A 206 -3.54 22.45 10.31
N ASN A 207 -4.47 23.06 11.04
CA ASN A 207 -4.91 22.57 12.34
C ASN A 207 -5.89 21.39 12.16
N ILE A 208 -5.37 20.22 11.78
CA ILE A 208 -6.17 19.01 11.54
C ILE A 208 -6.13 18.00 12.70
N GLY A 209 -5.45 18.33 13.79
CA GLY A 209 -5.46 17.56 15.03
C GLY A 209 -4.08 17.32 15.63
N PRO A 210 -4.02 16.81 16.87
CA PRO A 210 -2.75 16.42 17.50
C PRO A 210 -2.17 15.19 16.80
N CYS A 211 -0.84 15.16 16.65
CA CYS A 211 -0.10 14.06 16.07
C CYS A 211 1.28 13.97 16.68
N ASN A 212 1.65 12.79 17.18
CA ASN A 212 3.04 12.43 17.41
C ASN A 212 3.59 11.84 16.10
N VAL A 213 4.38 12.64 15.38
CA VAL A 213 4.83 12.33 14.02
C VAL A 213 5.62 11.02 13.95
N ASP A 214 6.52 10.77 14.90
CA ASP A 214 7.39 9.60 14.89
C ASP A 214 6.59 8.33 15.23
N ALA A 215 5.78 8.36 16.29
CA ALA A 215 4.95 7.20 16.66
C ALA A 215 3.86 6.89 15.61
N THR A 216 3.32 7.91 14.95
CA THR A 216 2.35 7.72 13.87
C THR A 216 3.01 7.18 12.60
N ARG A 217 4.25 7.59 12.32
CA ARG A 217 5.07 6.98 11.27
C ARG A 217 5.25 5.48 11.54
N ASP A 218 5.67 5.11 12.75
CA ASP A 218 5.89 3.71 13.12
C ASP A 218 4.58 2.89 13.01
N LEU A 219 3.43 3.49 13.35
CA LEU A 219 2.11 2.87 13.18
C LEU A 219 1.78 2.60 11.71
N ILE A 220 1.97 3.59 10.82
CA ILE A 220 1.72 3.44 9.38
C ILE A 220 2.69 2.41 8.79
N GLU A 221 3.98 2.49 9.12
CA GLU A 221 4.97 1.53 8.62
C GLU A 221 4.63 0.10 9.08
N HIS A 222 4.26 -0.10 10.35
CA HIS A 222 3.89 -1.42 10.86
C HIS A 222 2.65 -1.99 10.16
N TYR A 223 1.62 -1.16 9.93
CA TYR A 223 0.42 -1.56 9.21
C TYR A 223 0.74 -2.00 7.77
N THR A 224 1.40 -1.15 7.00
CA THR A 224 1.75 -1.45 5.59
C THR A 224 2.72 -2.63 5.47
N LEU A 225 3.63 -2.84 6.43
CA LEU A 225 4.47 -4.04 6.46
C LEU A 225 3.68 -5.33 6.70
N GLY A 226 2.58 -5.25 7.46
CA GLY A 226 1.66 -6.36 7.69
C GLY A 226 0.97 -6.81 6.40
N ASP A 227 0.54 -5.85 5.57
CA ASP A 227 -0.21 -6.12 4.32
C ASP A 227 0.66 -6.75 3.21
N ILE A 228 1.99 -6.59 3.29
CA ILE A 228 2.92 -7.28 2.37
C ILE A 228 3.58 -8.52 2.99
N GLU A 229 3.44 -8.74 4.30
CA GLU A 229 4.27 -9.71 5.02
C GLU A 229 4.07 -11.14 4.52
N HIS A 230 2.82 -11.51 4.26
CA HIS A 230 2.43 -12.89 3.96
C HIS A 230 2.19 -13.16 2.47
N LEU A 231 2.28 -12.15 1.60
CA LEU A 231 1.94 -12.30 0.18
C LEU A 231 2.77 -13.39 -0.52
N PHE A 232 4.07 -13.50 -0.22
CA PHE A 232 4.88 -14.61 -0.76
C PHE A 232 4.45 -15.97 -0.24
N SER A 233 4.24 -16.09 1.08
CA SER A 233 3.80 -17.33 1.73
C SER A 233 2.44 -17.80 1.18
N LEU A 234 1.52 -16.86 0.94
CA LEU A 234 0.22 -17.14 0.35
C LEU A 234 0.34 -17.55 -1.12
N ALA A 235 1.16 -16.86 -1.91
CA ALA A 235 1.40 -17.24 -3.30
C ALA A 235 1.99 -18.65 -3.42
N ASP A 236 2.87 -19.03 -2.49
CA ASP A 236 3.52 -20.35 -2.41
C ASP A 236 2.61 -21.45 -1.84
N ALA A 237 1.55 -21.09 -1.13
CA ALA A 237 0.56 -22.02 -0.57
C ALA A 237 -0.45 -22.52 -1.61
N ARG A 238 -0.50 -21.90 -2.80
CA ARG A 238 -1.45 -22.24 -3.86
C ARG A 238 -1.23 -23.64 -4.48
N PRO A 239 -2.29 -24.29 -5.00
CA PRO A 239 -3.67 -23.80 -5.02
C PRO A 239 -4.27 -23.76 -3.63
N PHE A 240 -5.07 -22.73 -3.34
CA PHE A 240 -5.81 -22.67 -2.08
C PHE A 240 -6.79 -23.85 -2.01
N ASN A 241 -6.96 -24.44 -0.82
CA ASN A 241 -7.82 -25.60 -0.66
C ASN A 241 -8.84 -25.34 0.44
N SER A 242 -10.12 -25.43 0.09
CA SER A 242 -11.24 -25.48 1.02
C SER A 242 -11.25 -26.79 1.81
N ASN A 243 -10.20 -27.04 2.59
CA ASN A 243 -10.28 -28.04 3.64
C ASN A 243 -11.20 -27.46 4.72
N ASP A 244 -12.41 -27.99 4.82
CA ASP A 244 -13.33 -27.74 5.93
C ASP A 244 -12.59 -27.95 7.25
N ILE A 245 -12.15 -26.86 7.89
CA ILE A 245 -11.73 -26.89 9.28
C ILE A 245 -13.04 -27.03 10.08
N ASN A 246 -13.45 -28.28 10.32
CA ASN A 246 -14.46 -28.64 11.31
C ASN A 246 -14.03 -28.20 12.72
#